data_AF-A0A0D0EVD9-F1
#
_entry.id   AF-A0A0D0EVD9-F1
#
_cell.length_a   1.000
_cell.length_b   1.000
_cell.length_c   1.000
_cell.angle_alpha   90.00
_cell.angle_beta   90.00
_cell.angle_gamma   90.00
#
_symmetry.space_group_name_H-M   'P 1'
#
loop_
_entity.id
_entity.type
_entity.pdbx_description
1 polymer ?
#
loop_
_entity_poly.entity_id
_entity_poly.type
_entity_poly.pdbx_seq_one_letter_code
_entity_poly.pdbx_strand_id
1 'polypeptide(L)'
;MKKIILILICLTLFSCDFVKKESKSRFDNISEKDTTCLNGIKEAKIDIQKGKLVYCYVMGGLLYHGLRSEKELTLVLKQNNIEFRGIAVSDVVDPNQTQCYCPFMEEKISEKYGKKFIDSILDVSDKLYLKNSINDTLYYADCDKRPNYPNDNSEYQDDYSDVLQKEVETKMIYPKGYIKRRKNDDYAFVDIRFYVSKKGESKALNFNFLTNIETNYKFKKELEKEIKKYLKTENWKPAQIRGENVNSDMNFRFQLK
;
A
#
# COMPACT_ATOMS: atom_id res chain seq x y z
N MET A 1 7.98 27.91 12.02
CA MET A 1 7.18 28.52 10.95
C MET A 1 7.26 27.63 9.71
N LYS A 2 6.27 26.76 9.48
CA LYS A 2 6.22 25.88 8.31
C LYS A 2 5.79 26.71 7.10
N LYS A 3 6.68 26.88 6.12
CA LYS A 3 6.34 27.52 4.84
C LYS A 3 5.36 26.59 4.12
N ILE A 4 4.08 26.96 4.11
CA ILE A 4 3.07 26.38 3.23
C ILE A 4 3.43 26.88 1.82
N ILE A 5 4.10 26.03 1.04
CA ILE A 5 4.33 26.32 -0.37
C ILE A 5 3.00 26.09 -1.07
N LEU A 6 2.30 27.18 -1.37
CA LEU A 6 1.11 27.18 -2.22
C LEU A 6 1.57 26.86 -3.64
N ILE A 7 1.63 25.57 -4.01
CA ILE A 7 1.87 25.18 -5.39
C ILE A 7 0.55 25.42 -6.13
N LEU A 8 0.46 26.59 -6.78
CA LEU A 8 -0.58 26.86 -7.78
C LEU A 8 -0.25 26.01 -9.01
N ILE A 9 -0.76 24.78 -9.07
CA ILE A 9 -0.71 24.00 -10.30
C ILE A 9 -1.79 24.58 -11.21
N CYS A 10 -1.41 25.58 -12.03
CA CYS A 10 -2.20 25.96 -13.19
C CYS A 10 -2.20 24.79 -14.17
N LEU A 11 -3.08 23.83 -13.97
CA LEU A 11 -3.52 22.93 -15.02
C LEU A 11 -4.29 23.79 -16.03
N THR A 12 -3.58 24.47 -16.92
CA THR A 12 -4.17 25.01 -18.15
C THR A 12 -4.53 23.81 -19.01
N LEU A 13 -5.63 23.16 -18.67
CA LEU A 13 -6.34 22.31 -19.60
C LEU A 13 -6.78 23.23 -20.73
N PHE A 14 -6.23 23.02 -21.92
CA PHE A 14 -6.86 23.49 -23.15
C PHE A 14 -8.33 23.10 -23.07
N SER A 15 -9.19 24.09 -22.83
CA SER A 15 -10.63 23.97 -23.01
C SER A 15 -10.86 23.85 -24.52
N CYS A 16 -10.56 22.69 -25.09
CA CYS A 16 -11.27 22.29 -26.28
C CYS A 16 -12.72 22.14 -25.86
N ASP A 17 -13.59 22.96 -26.43
CA ASP A 17 -15.04 22.81 -26.38
C ASP A 17 -15.40 21.42 -26.92
N PHE A 18 -15.34 20.41 -26.04
CA PHE A 18 -16.02 19.15 -26.26
C PHE A 18 -17.49 19.48 -26.20
N VAL A 19 -18.10 19.62 -27.38
CA VAL A 19 -19.54 19.51 -27.57
C VAL A 19 -20.00 18.33 -26.72
N LYS A 20 -20.71 18.63 -25.62
CA LYS A 20 -21.31 17.64 -24.73
C LYS A 20 -22.33 16.87 -25.56
N LYS A 21 -21.91 15.77 -26.16
CA LYS A 21 -22.85 14.73 -26.53
C LYS A 21 -23.34 14.19 -25.19
N GLU A 22 -24.60 14.45 -24.85
CA GLU A 22 -25.24 13.84 -23.68
C GLU A 22 -25.10 12.33 -23.83
N SER A 23 -24.11 11.75 -23.16
CA SER A 23 -24.04 10.32 -22.98
C SER A 23 -25.11 9.97 -21.97
N LYS A 24 -26.03 9.10 -22.36
CA LYS A 24 -27.02 8.51 -21.46
C LYS A 24 -26.32 8.09 -20.16
N SER A 25 -26.83 8.54 -19.01
CA SER A 25 -26.22 8.21 -17.72
C SER A 25 -26.38 6.70 -17.48
N ARG A 26 -25.38 6.06 -16.87
CA ARG A 26 -25.50 4.64 -16.51
C ARG A 26 -26.58 4.41 -15.43
N PHE A 27 -27.11 5.48 -14.86
CA PHE A 27 -28.12 5.50 -13.81
C PHE A 27 -29.52 5.84 -14.32
N ASP A 28 -29.73 5.96 -15.63
CA ASP A 28 -31.05 6.30 -16.20
C ASP A 28 -32.08 5.16 -16.13
N ASN A 29 -31.62 3.90 -15.95
CA ASN A 29 -32.47 2.70 -15.99
C ASN A 29 -32.23 1.80 -14.75
N ILE A 30 -32.49 2.30 -13.54
CA ILE A 30 -32.32 1.54 -12.29
C ILE A 30 -33.61 0.83 -11.93
N SER A 31 -33.51 -0.43 -11.50
CA SER A 31 -34.64 -1.20 -10.98
C SER A 31 -35.27 -0.49 -9.78
N GLU A 32 -36.59 -0.34 -9.79
CA GLU A 32 -37.35 0.23 -8.65
C GLU A 32 -37.17 -0.58 -7.35
N LYS A 33 -36.75 -1.85 -7.47
CA LYS A 33 -36.49 -2.74 -6.33
C LYS A 33 -35.10 -2.52 -5.70
N ASP A 34 -34.18 -1.87 -6.41
CA ASP A 34 -32.84 -1.56 -5.92
C ASP A 34 -32.87 -0.27 -5.09
N THR A 35 -33.51 -0.38 -3.92
CA THR A 35 -33.71 0.75 -3.01
C THR A 35 -32.38 1.31 -2.49
N THR A 36 -31.34 0.47 -2.34
CA THR A 36 -29.98 0.91 -1.99
C THR A 36 -29.41 1.85 -3.05
N CYS A 37 -29.48 1.47 -4.33
CA CYS A 37 -28.96 2.29 -5.42
C CYS A 37 -29.74 3.62 -5.53
N LEU A 38 -31.07 3.55 -5.48
CA LEU A 38 -31.95 4.72 -5.55
C LEU A 38 -31.69 5.71 -4.41
N ASN A 39 -31.52 5.21 -3.18
CA ASN A 39 -31.19 6.03 -2.02
C ASN A 39 -29.80 6.65 -2.16
N GLY A 40 -28.80 5.88 -2.62
CA GLY A 40 -27.44 6.41 -2.84
C GLY A 40 -27.40 7.53 -3.88
N ILE A 41 -28.18 7.42 -4.96
CA ILE A 41 -28.27 8.49 -5.96
C ILE A 41 -29.01 9.70 -5.42
N LYS A 42 -30.08 9.50 -4.64
CA LYS A 42 -30.79 10.59 -3.98
C LYS A 42 -29.86 11.38 -3.06
N GLU A 43 -29.06 10.68 -2.24
CA GLU A 43 -28.05 11.30 -1.38
C GLU A 43 -27.00 12.06 -2.21
N ALA A 44 -26.46 11.44 -3.26
CA ALA A 44 -25.46 12.08 -4.11
C ALA A 44 -25.99 13.36 -4.77
N LYS A 45 -27.24 13.35 -5.26
CA LYS A 45 -27.91 14.53 -5.81
C LYS A 45 -28.07 15.65 -4.77
N ILE A 46 -28.40 15.32 -3.52
CA ILE A 46 -28.49 16.30 -2.43
C ILE A 46 -27.12 16.95 -2.16
N ASP A 47 -26.04 16.17 -2.13
CA ASP A 47 -24.69 16.70 -1.94
C ASP A 47 -24.28 17.60 -3.11
N ILE A 48 -24.55 17.20 -4.34
CA ILE A 48 -24.26 18.01 -5.54
C ILE A 48 -25.03 19.34 -5.50
N GLN A 49 -26.30 19.34 -5.09
CA GLN A 49 -27.08 20.57 -4.92
C GLN A 49 -26.48 21.53 -3.89
N LYS A 50 -25.78 21.00 -2.88
CA LYS A 50 -25.02 21.78 -1.90
C LYS A 50 -23.64 22.20 -2.38
N GLY A 51 -23.30 21.94 -3.65
CA GLY A 51 -21.99 22.24 -4.23
C GLY A 51 -20.88 21.26 -3.84
N LYS A 52 -21.23 20.09 -3.29
CA LYS A 52 -20.27 19.07 -2.83
C LYS A 52 -20.13 17.94 -3.86
N LEU A 53 -18.89 17.70 -4.30
CA LEU A 53 -18.49 16.49 -5.02
C LEU A 53 -17.67 15.61 -4.10
N VAL A 54 -17.80 14.29 -4.24
CA VAL A 54 -17.08 13.32 -3.40
C VAL A 54 -16.37 12.30 -4.28
N TYR A 55 -15.06 12.19 -4.12
CA TYR A 55 -14.30 11.07 -4.68
C TYR A 55 -14.23 9.97 -3.63
N CYS A 56 -14.79 8.81 -3.96
CA CYS A 56 -14.69 7.64 -3.11
C CYS A 56 -13.50 6.78 -3.52
N TYR A 57 -12.70 6.38 -2.54
CA TYR A 57 -11.65 5.39 -2.73
C TYR A 57 -12.01 4.14 -1.92
N VAL A 58 -12.01 2.98 -2.58
CA VAL A 58 -12.31 1.73 -1.89
C VAL A 58 -11.12 1.34 -1.01
N MET A 59 -11.34 1.45 0.29
CA MET A 59 -10.45 1.05 1.38
C MET A 59 -11.06 -0.18 2.05
N GLY A 60 -10.98 -1.36 1.43
CA GLY A 60 -11.54 -2.58 2.04
C GLY A 60 -11.58 -3.81 1.14
N GLY A 61 -11.49 -4.98 1.78
CA GLY A 61 -11.40 -6.35 1.23
C GLY A 61 -10.38 -7.20 2.02
N LEU A 62 -10.29 -8.51 1.74
CA LEU A 62 -9.32 -9.45 2.37
C LEU A 62 -7.83 -9.04 2.23
N LEU A 63 -7.51 -8.07 1.37
CA LEU A 63 -6.16 -7.64 1.02
C LEU A 63 -6.00 -6.13 1.22
N TYR A 64 -6.19 -5.68 2.46
CA TYR A 64 -6.07 -4.29 2.87
C TYR A 64 -4.75 -3.65 2.40
N HIS A 65 -4.83 -2.68 1.50
CA HIS A 65 -3.75 -1.73 1.22
C HIS A 65 -4.37 -0.34 1.10
N GLY A 66 -4.08 0.51 2.08
CA GLY A 66 -4.45 1.93 2.01
C GLY A 66 -3.77 2.61 0.83
N LEU A 67 -4.34 3.72 0.34
CA LEU A 67 -3.65 4.52 -0.65
C LEU A 67 -2.49 5.25 0.03
N ARG A 68 -1.24 4.90 -0.30
CA ARG A 68 -0.04 5.51 0.31
C ARG A 68 -0.04 7.05 0.26
N SER A 69 -0.60 7.61 -0.82
CA SER A 69 -0.69 9.05 -1.07
C SER A 69 -2.03 9.66 -0.64
N GLU A 70 -2.79 9.05 0.28
CA GLU A 70 -4.11 9.53 0.71
C GLU A 70 -4.07 10.97 1.23
N LYS A 71 -3.04 11.31 2.01
CA LYS A 71 -2.88 12.67 2.57
C LYS A 71 -2.72 13.70 1.47
N GLU A 72 -1.84 13.44 0.51
CA GLU A 72 -1.63 14.28 -0.65
C GLU A 72 -2.88 14.34 -1.53
N LEU A 73 -3.51 13.20 -1.80
CA LEU A 73 -4.75 13.11 -2.59
C LEU A 73 -5.86 13.98 -2.01
N THR A 74 -6.07 13.89 -0.70
CA THR A 74 -7.07 14.69 0.00
C THR A 74 -6.82 16.19 -0.18
N LEU A 75 -5.56 16.62 -0.15
CA LEU A 75 -5.20 18.02 -0.36
C LEU A 75 -5.43 18.47 -1.80
N VAL A 76 -5.04 17.66 -2.80
CA VAL A 76 -5.23 18.00 -4.22
C VAL A 76 -6.71 17.98 -4.62
N LEU A 77 -7.51 17.04 -4.13
CA LEU A 77 -8.96 17.01 -4.35
C LEU A 77 -9.65 18.24 -3.75
N LYS A 78 -9.26 18.64 -2.54
CA LYS A 78 -9.83 19.82 -1.87
C LYS A 78 -9.63 21.11 -2.66
N GLN A 79 -8.52 21.25 -3.40
CA GLN A 79 -8.29 22.40 -4.29
C GLN A 79 -9.32 22.49 -5.42
N ASN A 80 -9.99 21.38 -5.75
CA ASN A 80 -11.01 21.28 -6.78
C ASN A 80 -12.43 21.17 -6.20
N ASN A 81 -12.61 21.49 -4.91
CA ASN A 81 -13.85 21.34 -4.15
C ASN A 81 -14.42 19.91 -4.21
N ILE A 82 -13.54 18.91 -4.21
CA ILE A 82 -13.89 17.50 -4.11
C ILE A 82 -13.44 16.97 -2.74
N GLU A 83 -14.34 16.31 -2.03
CA GLU A 83 -14.04 15.65 -0.76
C GLU A 83 -13.56 14.23 -1.01
N PHE A 84 -12.53 13.79 -0.27
CA PHE A 84 -12.11 12.40 -0.26
C PHE A 84 -12.96 11.60 0.72
N ARG A 85 -13.42 10.41 0.31
CA ARG A 85 -14.13 9.46 1.17
C ARG A 85 -13.54 8.07 1.01
N GLY A 86 -12.89 7.57 2.05
CA GLY A 86 -12.57 6.14 2.16
C GLY A 86 -13.84 5.32 2.35
N ILE A 87 -14.04 4.27 1.55
CA ILE A 87 -15.19 3.37 1.70
C ILE A 87 -14.72 1.92 1.92
N ALA A 88 -15.27 1.25 2.92
CA ALA A 88 -15.15 -0.19 3.04
C ALA A 88 -16.31 -0.84 2.28
N VAL A 89 -15.99 -1.85 1.47
CA VAL A 89 -17.01 -2.65 0.77
C VAL A 89 -17.23 -3.95 1.53
N SER A 90 -18.48 -4.39 1.61
CA SER A 90 -18.86 -5.67 2.21
C SER A 90 -18.52 -6.81 1.25
N ASP A 91 -18.01 -7.92 1.78
CA ASP A 91 -17.83 -9.16 1.03
C ASP A 91 -19.17 -9.88 0.74
N VAL A 92 -20.23 -9.49 1.46
CA VAL A 92 -21.59 -9.98 1.22
C VAL A 92 -22.24 -9.16 0.11
N VAL A 93 -22.47 -9.81 -1.03
CA VAL A 93 -23.14 -9.23 -2.19
C VAL A 93 -24.61 -9.67 -2.19
N ASP A 94 -25.53 -8.70 -2.10
CA ASP A 94 -26.94 -8.94 -2.47
C ASP A 94 -27.12 -8.57 -3.95
N PRO A 95 -27.46 -9.53 -4.82
CA PRO A 95 -27.58 -9.28 -6.27
C PRO A 95 -28.68 -8.27 -6.64
N ASN A 96 -29.58 -7.93 -5.72
CA ASN A 96 -30.66 -6.96 -5.95
C ASN A 96 -30.40 -5.57 -5.35
N GLN A 97 -29.27 -5.37 -4.66
CA GLN A 97 -28.94 -4.11 -3.98
C GLN A 97 -27.56 -3.62 -4.40
N THR A 98 -27.50 -2.50 -5.11
CA THR A 98 -26.25 -1.94 -5.63
C THR A 98 -25.87 -0.65 -4.90
N GLN A 99 -24.61 -0.51 -4.50
CA GLN A 99 -24.09 0.73 -3.91
C GLN A 99 -23.79 1.77 -5.00
N CYS A 100 -24.71 2.71 -5.24
CA CYS A 100 -24.61 3.65 -6.38
C CYS A 100 -24.10 5.05 -6.05
N TYR A 101 -23.97 5.45 -4.78
CA TYR A 101 -23.52 6.80 -4.41
C TYR A 101 -22.17 7.17 -5.05
N CYS A 102 -21.15 6.32 -4.81
CA CYS A 102 -19.78 6.58 -5.27
C CYS A 102 -19.64 6.53 -6.80
N PRO A 103 -20.17 5.49 -7.49
CA PRO A 103 -20.26 5.49 -8.94
C PRO A 103 -20.98 6.71 -9.54
N PHE A 104 -22.04 7.22 -8.89
CA PHE A 104 -22.75 8.42 -9.36
C PHE A 104 -21.89 9.68 -9.21
N MET A 105 -21.23 9.86 -8.06
CA MET A 105 -20.33 10.99 -7.85
C MET A 105 -19.14 10.98 -8.82
N GLU A 106 -18.57 9.81 -9.11
CA GLU A 106 -17.50 9.65 -10.11
C GLU A 106 -17.95 10.07 -11.52
N GLU A 107 -19.18 9.72 -11.92
CA GLU A 107 -19.76 10.18 -13.18
C GLU A 107 -19.84 11.71 -13.21
N LYS A 108 -20.30 12.34 -12.13
CA LYS A 108 -20.44 13.80 -12.05
C LYS A 108 -19.11 14.54 -11.99
N ILE A 109 -18.09 13.96 -11.36
CA ILE A 109 -16.71 14.45 -11.44
C ILE A 109 -16.21 14.37 -12.88
N SER A 110 -16.43 13.23 -13.57
CA SER A 110 -16.00 13.02 -14.95
C SER A 110 -16.71 13.95 -15.94
N GLU A 111 -18.00 14.23 -15.75
CA GLU A 111 -18.77 15.18 -16.55
C GLU A 111 -18.28 16.62 -16.39
N LYS A 112 -17.79 16.98 -15.20
CA LYS A 112 -17.32 18.33 -14.88
C LYS A 112 -15.87 18.57 -15.30
N TYR A 113 -14.99 17.60 -15.06
CA TYR A 113 -13.54 17.78 -15.21
C TYR A 113 -12.92 16.91 -16.31
N GLY A 114 -13.68 16.00 -16.90
CA GLY A 114 -13.22 15.03 -17.90
C GLY A 114 -12.80 13.69 -17.29
N LYS A 115 -12.89 12.63 -18.12
CA LYS A 115 -12.69 11.23 -17.69
C LYS A 115 -11.31 10.92 -17.08
N LYS A 116 -10.27 11.67 -17.47
CA LYS A 116 -8.89 11.47 -17.00
C LYS A 116 -8.52 12.32 -15.78
N PHE A 117 -9.47 13.10 -15.26
CA PHE A 117 -9.19 14.05 -14.20
C PHE A 117 -8.71 13.35 -12.93
N ILE A 118 -9.45 12.35 -12.44
CA ILE A 118 -9.08 11.60 -11.23
C ILE A 118 -7.73 10.91 -11.39
N ASP A 119 -7.46 10.26 -12.53
CA ASP A 119 -6.15 9.63 -12.81
C ASP A 119 -5.00 10.65 -12.72
N SER A 120 -5.22 11.85 -13.25
CA SER A 120 -4.23 12.93 -13.19
C SER A 120 -4.00 13.41 -11.75
N ILE A 121 -5.08 13.51 -10.97
CA ILE A 121 -5.00 13.89 -9.56
C ILE A 121 -4.27 12.80 -8.75
N LEU A 122 -4.53 11.53 -9.01
CA LEU A 122 -3.81 10.40 -8.39
C LEU A 122 -2.31 10.43 -8.72
N ASP A 123 -1.94 10.61 -9.99
CA ASP A 123 -0.53 10.71 -10.40
C ASP A 123 0.19 11.91 -9.75
N VAL A 124 -0.46 13.08 -9.69
CA VAL A 124 0.08 14.26 -9.00
C VAL A 124 0.25 13.98 -7.50
N SER A 125 -0.73 13.32 -6.88
CA SER A 125 -0.71 13.00 -5.45
C SER A 125 0.41 12.03 -5.10
N ASP A 126 0.64 11.01 -5.93
CA ASP A 126 1.73 10.05 -5.75
C ASP A 126 3.12 10.69 -5.92
N LYS A 127 3.27 11.63 -6.88
CA LYS A 127 4.48 12.44 -7.03
C LYS A 127 4.74 13.33 -5.80
N LEU A 128 3.69 13.94 -5.26
CA LEU A 128 3.79 14.76 -4.05
C LEU A 128 4.18 13.89 -2.84
N TYR A 129 3.60 12.70 -2.73
CA TYR A 129 3.92 11.76 -1.68
C TYR A 129 5.42 11.41 -1.72
N LEU A 130 5.92 10.99 -2.88
CA LEU A 130 7.34 10.67 -3.06
C LEU A 130 8.22 11.85 -2.68
N LYS A 131 7.91 13.06 -3.17
CA LYS A 131 8.68 14.27 -2.83
C LYS A 131 8.71 14.56 -1.32
N ASN A 132 7.58 14.35 -0.64
CA ASN A 132 7.46 14.62 0.79
C ASN A 132 8.17 13.56 1.64
N SER A 133 8.26 12.32 1.14
CA SER A 133 8.70 11.15 1.90
C SER A 133 10.06 10.58 1.45
N ILE A 134 10.71 11.17 0.43
CA ILE A 134 11.97 10.69 -0.17
C ILE A 134 13.15 10.51 0.81
N ASN A 135 13.10 11.19 1.96
CA ASN A 135 14.12 11.09 3.01
C ASN A 135 13.63 10.34 4.25
N ASP A 136 12.37 9.94 4.29
CA ASP A 136 11.82 9.12 5.35
C ASP A 136 12.26 7.66 5.18
N THR A 137 11.88 6.82 6.15
CA THR A 137 11.94 5.35 6.03
C THR A 137 10.53 4.85 5.77
N LEU A 138 10.28 4.36 4.57
CA LEU A 138 8.96 3.94 4.11
C LEU A 138 8.67 2.49 4.48
N TYR A 139 7.39 2.17 4.66
CA TYR A 139 6.98 0.78 4.81
C TYR A 139 7.18 0.05 3.48
N TYR A 140 7.89 -1.09 3.50
CA TYR A 140 8.25 -1.79 2.27
C TYR A 140 7.06 -2.15 1.37
N ALA A 141 5.90 -2.47 1.96
CA ALA A 141 4.71 -2.87 1.20
C ALA A 141 3.97 -1.68 0.56
N ASP A 142 4.31 -0.43 0.92
CA ASP A 142 3.78 0.77 0.26
C ASP A 142 4.62 1.18 -0.97
N CYS A 143 5.74 0.48 -1.23
CA CYS A 143 6.62 0.76 -2.36
C CYS A 143 6.20 -0.03 -3.62
N ASP A 144 6.47 0.51 -4.81
CA ASP A 144 6.20 -0.19 -6.08
C ASP A 144 7.08 -1.43 -6.25
N LYS A 145 8.31 -1.35 -5.74
CA LYS A 145 9.22 -2.50 -5.57
C LYS A 145 9.74 -2.53 -4.15
N ARG A 146 9.72 -3.72 -3.55
CA ARG A 146 10.29 -4.00 -2.24
C ARG A 146 11.81 -4.03 -2.30
N PRO A 147 12.51 -3.82 -1.19
CA PRO A 147 13.94 -4.04 -1.15
C PRO A 147 14.25 -5.55 -1.20
N ASN A 148 15.28 -5.96 -1.94
CA ASN A 148 15.70 -7.35 -2.02
C ASN A 148 17.03 -7.57 -1.32
N TYR A 149 17.14 -8.73 -0.65
CA TYR A 149 18.40 -9.22 -0.12
C TYR A 149 19.45 -9.35 -1.26
N PRO A 150 20.75 -9.16 -1.00
CA PRO A 150 21.75 -9.19 -2.06
C PRO A 150 21.76 -10.50 -2.83
N ASN A 151 21.79 -10.40 -4.17
CA ASN A 151 21.65 -11.50 -5.13
C ASN A 151 20.28 -12.16 -5.18
N ASP A 152 19.29 -11.66 -4.45
CA ASP A 152 17.91 -12.08 -4.59
C ASP A 152 17.23 -11.32 -5.75
N ASN A 153 16.73 -12.10 -6.71
CA ASN A 153 16.05 -11.62 -7.90
C ASN A 153 14.55 -11.96 -7.88
N SER A 154 14.03 -12.45 -6.75
CA SER A 154 12.60 -12.66 -6.58
C SER A 154 11.85 -11.36 -6.83
N GLU A 155 10.83 -11.45 -7.69
CA GLU A 155 9.81 -10.41 -7.87
C GLU A 155 8.58 -10.68 -6.99
N TYR A 156 8.57 -11.79 -6.24
CA TYR A 156 7.48 -12.14 -5.35
C TYR A 156 7.41 -11.15 -4.18
N GLN A 157 6.18 -10.77 -3.83
CA GLN A 157 5.87 -9.85 -2.73
C GLN A 157 5.63 -10.62 -1.42
N ASP A 158 6.48 -11.59 -1.11
CA ASP A 158 6.47 -12.26 0.18
C ASP A 158 7.56 -11.72 1.11
N ASP A 159 7.43 -12.07 2.39
CA ASP A 159 8.39 -11.71 3.43
C ASP A 159 9.47 -12.79 3.54
N TYR A 160 9.91 -13.39 2.42
CA TYR A 160 10.83 -14.53 2.41
C TYR A 160 11.89 -14.38 1.32
N SER A 161 13.10 -14.90 1.60
CA SER A 161 14.23 -14.86 0.66
C SER A 161 14.94 -16.20 0.71
N ASP A 162 14.90 -16.95 -0.39
CA ASP A 162 15.64 -18.20 -0.54
C ASP A 162 17.16 -18.01 -0.43
N VAL A 163 17.64 -16.85 -0.91
CA VAL A 163 19.06 -16.50 -0.83
C VAL A 163 19.49 -16.29 0.62
N LEU A 164 18.74 -15.49 1.38
CA LEU A 164 18.97 -15.29 2.81
C LEU A 164 18.90 -16.64 3.55
N GLN A 165 17.83 -17.41 3.31
CA GLN A 165 17.61 -18.71 3.96
C GLN A 165 18.83 -19.62 3.76
N LYS A 166 19.25 -19.83 2.51
CA LYS A 166 20.38 -20.69 2.17
C LYS A 166 21.71 -20.19 2.73
N GLU A 167 21.97 -18.88 2.66
CA GLU A 167 23.23 -18.31 3.13
C GLU A 167 23.42 -18.44 4.65
N VAL A 168 22.35 -18.25 5.42
CA VAL A 168 22.37 -18.38 6.87
C VAL A 168 22.35 -19.85 7.29
N GLU A 169 21.43 -20.65 6.74
CA GLU A 169 21.21 -22.04 7.16
C GLU A 169 22.41 -22.95 6.96
N THR A 170 23.20 -22.73 5.90
CA THR A 170 24.38 -23.54 5.59
C THR A 170 25.57 -23.29 6.53
N LYS A 171 25.57 -22.18 7.26
CA LYS A 171 26.70 -21.73 8.11
C LYS A 171 26.33 -21.67 9.59
N MET A 172 25.06 -21.45 9.90
CA MET A 172 24.55 -21.28 11.25
C MET A 172 24.75 -22.53 12.11
N ILE A 173 25.32 -22.33 13.30
CA ILE A 173 25.45 -23.37 14.32
C ILE A 173 24.34 -23.22 15.36
N TYR A 174 23.53 -24.26 15.56
CA TYR A 174 22.50 -24.27 16.58
C TYR A 174 23.10 -24.49 17.99
N PRO A 175 22.65 -23.74 19.01
CA PRO A 175 23.08 -23.93 20.39
C PRO A 175 22.91 -25.37 20.90
N LYS A 176 23.80 -25.79 21.79
CA LYS A 176 23.69 -27.12 22.43
C LYS A 176 22.36 -27.20 23.20
N GLY A 177 21.57 -28.22 22.87
CA GLY A 177 20.25 -28.43 23.47
C GLY A 177 19.10 -27.72 22.76
N TYR A 178 19.35 -27.02 21.66
CA TYR A 178 18.29 -26.57 20.76
C TYR A 178 17.58 -27.76 20.12
N ILE A 179 16.25 -27.76 20.17
CA ILE A 179 15.42 -28.83 19.62
C ILE A 179 14.94 -28.42 18.23
N LYS A 180 15.45 -29.10 17.20
CA LYS A 180 14.98 -28.96 15.82
C LYS A 180 13.53 -29.45 15.70
N ARG A 181 12.77 -28.82 14.81
CA ARG A 181 11.42 -29.22 14.39
C ARG A 181 11.45 -30.67 13.92
N ARG A 182 10.47 -31.47 14.36
CA ARG A 182 10.39 -32.90 14.02
C ARG A 182 9.15 -33.24 13.21
N LYS A 183 8.11 -32.41 13.30
CA LYS A 183 6.83 -32.58 12.63
C LYS A 183 6.52 -31.39 11.73
N ASN A 184 5.67 -31.60 10.74
CA ASN A 184 5.20 -30.53 9.86
C ASN A 184 4.43 -29.44 10.63
N ASP A 185 3.79 -29.80 11.75
CA ASP A 185 3.03 -28.87 12.59
C ASP A 185 3.92 -28.04 13.53
N ASP A 186 5.20 -28.39 13.67
CA ASP A 186 6.14 -27.55 14.42
C ASP A 186 6.48 -26.31 13.59
N TYR A 187 6.39 -25.13 14.19
CA TYR A 187 6.92 -23.90 13.61
C TYR A 187 8.06 -23.37 14.46
N ALA A 188 9.12 -22.94 13.79
CA ALA A 188 10.21 -22.19 14.38
C ALA A 188 10.74 -21.26 13.29
N PHE A 189 10.60 -19.97 13.49
CA PHE A 189 11.11 -18.96 12.58
C PHE A 189 11.45 -17.68 13.34
N VAL A 190 12.18 -16.81 12.66
CA VAL A 190 12.46 -15.47 13.14
C VAL A 190 12.13 -14.47 12.04
N ASP A 191 11.33 -13.48 12.40
CA ASP A 191 11.06 -12.33 11.55
C ASP A 191 12.14 -11.28 11.83
N ILE A 192 12.96 -11.00 10.83
CA ILE A 192 14.09 -10.09 10.91
C ILE A 192 13.68 -8.79 10.24
N ARG A 193 13.57 -7.72 11.03
CA ARG A 193 13.29 -6.38 10.50
C ARG A 193 14.59 -5.71 10.09
N PHE A 194 14.65 -5.24 8.86
CA PHE A 194 15.77 -4.46 8.33
C PHE A 194 15.35 -3.00 8.11
N TYR A 195 16.33 -2.11 8.21
CA TYR A 195 16.35 -0.86 7.47
C TYR A 195 17.17 -1.10 6.20
N VAL A 196 16.71 -0.57 5.07
CA VAL A 196 17.42 -0.58 3.79
C VAL A 196 17.43 0.85 3.26
N SER A 197 18.63 1.42 3.08
CA SER A 197 18.80 2.75 2.53
C SER A 197 18.59 2.77 1.02
N LYS A 198 18.30 3.94 0.46
CA LYS A 198 18.26 4.15 -1.00
C LYS A 198 19.57 3.91 -1.73
N LYS A 199 20.68 3.69 -1.00
CA LYS A 199 22.01 3.35 -1.53
C LYS A 199 22.30 1.85 -1.52
N GLY A 200 21.41 1.02 -0.95
CA GLY A 200 21.64 -0.42 -0.82
C GLY A 200 22.46 -0.84 0.39
N GLU A 201 22.68 0.07 1.34
CA GLU A 201 23.17 -0.26 2.70
C GLU A 201 22.00 -0.72 3.56
N SER A 202 22.21 -1.72 4.41
CA SER A 202 21.17 -2.25 5.30
C SER A 202 21.65 -2.46 6.74
N LYS A 203 20.67 -2.50 7.65
CA LYS A 203 20.88 -2.75 9.07
C LYS A 203 19.75 -3.59 9.63
N ALA A 204 20.06 -4.74 10.24
CA ALA A 204 19.10 -5.48 11.03
C ALA A 204 18.73 -4.69 12.30
N LEU A 205 17.44 -4.42 12.47
CA LEU A 205 16.89 -3.61 13.56
C LEU A 205 16.35 -4.47 14.70
N ASN A 206 15.66 -5.56 14.37
CA ASN A 206 14.99 -6.42 15.36
C ASN A 206 14.89 -7.87 14.87
N PHE A 207 14.80 -8.80 15.81
CA PHE A 207 14.62 -10.24 15.60
C PHE A 207 13.43 -10.72 16.42
N ASN A 208 12.32 -11.05 15.78
CA ASN A 208 11.14 -11.57 16.44
C ASN A 208 11.04 -13.09 16.26
N PHE A 209 11.47 -13.83 17.28
CA PHE A 209 11.46 -15.28 17.27
C PHE A 209 10.10 -15.84 17.69
N LEU A 210 9.52 -16.66 16.82
CA LEU A 210 8.29 -17.42 17.06
C LEU A 210 8.55 -18.91 16.94
N THR A 211 8.16 -19.66 17.95
CA THR A 211 8.18 -21.12 17.91
C THR A 211 7.11 -21.72 18.81
N ASN A 212 6.58 -22.90 18.46
CA ASN A 212 5.74 -23.72 19.34
C ASN A 212 6.56 -24.61 20.30
N ILE A 213 7.89 -24.65 20.18
CA ILE A 213 8.77 -25.39 21.09
C ILE A 213 9.24 -24.45 22.19
N GLU A 214 8.48 -24.36 23.29
CA GLU A 214 8.71 -23.39 24.38
C GLU A 214 10.14 -23.41 24.94
N THR A 215 10.76 -24.59 25.04
CA THR A 215 12.13 -24.73 25.55
C THR A 215 13.19 -24.04 24.68
N ASN A 216 12.88 -23.75 23.41
CA ASN A 216 13.79 -23.05 22.50
C ASN A 216 13.83 -21.53 22.73
N TYR A 217 12.86 -20.94 23.44
CA TYR A 217 12.84 -19.49 23.70
C TYR A 217 14.08 -18.99 24.47
N LYS A 218 14.71 -19.86 25.26
CA LYS A 218 15.95 -19.53 26.00
C LYS A 218 17.13 -19.24 25.07
N PHE A 219 17.13 -19.76 23.83
CA PHE A 219 18.23 -19.63 22.88
C PHE A 219 18.14 -18.36 22.01
N LYS A 220 17.10 -17.53 22.13
CA LYS A 220 16.88 -16.36 21.25
C LYS A 220 18.12 -15.47 21.09
N LYS A 221 18.80 -15.13 22.20
CA LYS A 221 19.99 -14.28 22.18
C LYS A 221 21.18 -14.93 21.46
N GLU A 222 21.37 -16.24 21.63
CA GLU A 222 22.44 -16.99 20.96
C GLU A 222 22.15 -17.14 19.47
N LEU A 223 20.91 -17.47 19.11
CA LEU A 223 20.46 -17.56 17.72
C LEU A 223 20.57 -16.21 17.01
N GLU A 224 20.18 -15.12 17.66
CA GLU A 224 20.33 -13.77 17.11
C GLU A 224 21.80 -13.44 16.83
N LYS A 225 22.69 -13.70 17.80
CA LYS A 225 24.13 -13.48 17.63
C LYS A 225 24.69 -14.33 16.49
N GLU A 226 24.23 -15.55 16.35
CA GLU A 226 24.67 -16.45 15.29
C GLU A 226 24.19 -15.99 13.90
N ILE A 227 22.90 -15.68 13.75
CA ILE A 227 22.33 -15.21 12.47
C ILE A 227 23.01 -13.92 12.02
N LYS A 228 23.21 -12.96 12.93
CA LYS A 228 23.85 -11.66 12.64
C LYS A 228 25.21 -11.77 11.96
N LYS A 229 25.97 -12.86 12.19
CA LYS A 229 27.29 -13.07 11.56
C LYS A 229 27.22 -13.21 10.04
N TYR A 230 26.07 -13.64 9.51
CA TYR A 230 25.93 -14.01 8.11
C TYR A 230 25.03 -13.05 7.33
N LEU A 231 24.41 -12.08 7.98
CA LEU A 231 23.59 -11.07 7.32
C LEU A 231 24.48 -10.09 6.55
N LYS A 232 24.20 -9.89 5.26
CA LYS A 232 24.85 -8.85 4.46
C LYS A 232 24.28 -7.47 4.79
N THR A 233 25.17 -6.49 4.90
CA THR A 233 24.84 -5.09 5.20
C THR A 233 24.96 -4.16 3.99
N GLU A 234 25.37 -4.68 2.83
CA GLU A 234 25.63 -3.91 1.62
C GLU A 234 25.10 -4.64 0.38
N ASN A 235 25.03 -3.94 -0.75
CA ASN A 235 24.59 -4.45 -2.05
C ASN A 235 23.14 -4.95 -2.07
N TRP A 236 22.30 -4.42 -1.17
CA TRP A 236 20.86 -4.63 -1.22
C TRP A 236 20.29 -3.87 -2.42
N LYS A 237 19.29 -4.44 -3.09
CA LYS A 237 18.48 -3.64 -4.02
C LYS A 237 17.51 -2.82 -3.17
N PRO A 238 17.53 -1.49 -3.25
CA PRO A 238 16.63 -0.65 -2.47
C PRO A 238 15.19 -0.77 -2.97
N ALA A 239 14.25 -0.43 -2.10
CA ALA A 239 12.87 -0.24 -2.50
C ALA A 239 12.74 0.89 -3.52
N GLN A 240 11.72 0.82 -4.38
CA GLN A 240 11.47 1.84 -5.40
C GLN A 240 10.04 2.35 -5.35
N ILE A 241 9.90 3.65 -5.54
CA ILE A 241 8.63 4.32 -5.83
C ILE A 241 8.84 5.15 -7.09
N ARG A 242 8.02 4.91 -8.11
CA ARG A 242 8.12 5.53 -9.44
C ARG A 242 9.52 5.39 -10.07
N GLY A 243 10.19 4.29 -9.77
CA GLY A 243 11.56 4.01 -10.23
C GLY A 243 12.66 4.75 -9.46
N GLU A 244 12.32 5.59 -8.48
CA GLU A 244 13.29 6.23 -7.59
C GLU A 244 13.58 5.37 -6.37
N ASN A 245 14.86 5.23 -6.02
CA ASN A 245 15.26 4.49 -4.83
C ASN A 245 14.91 5.28 -3.56
N VAL A 246 14.25 4.62 -2.62
CA VAL A 246 13.83 5.19 -1.33
C VAL A 246 14.45 4.41 -0.17
N ASN A 247 14.51 5.03 1.01
CA ASN A 247 14.80 4.24 2.20
C ASN A 247 13.52 3.54 2.63
N SER A 248 13.64 2.29 3.03
CA SER A 248 12.51 1.51 3.51
C SER A 248 12.90 0.67 4.72
N ASP A 249 11.90 0.18 5.45
CA ASP A 249 12.11 -1.04 6.21
C ASP A 249 11.98 -2.27 5.30
N MET A 250 12.15 -3.46 5.88
CA MET A 250 11.83 -4.74 5.26
C MET A 250 11.65 -5.77 6.37
N ASN A 251 10.74 -6.72 6.18
CA ASN A 251 10.64 -7.87 7.07
C ASN A 251 10.95 -9.15 6.28
N PHE A 252 11.97 -9.90 6.72
CA PHE A 252 12.24 -11.22 6.18
C PHE A 252 12.09 -12.27 7.27
N ARG A 253 11.30 -13.30 6.97
CA ARG A 253 11.17 -14.51 7.75
C ARG A 253 12.28 -15.48 7.40
N PHE A 254 13.10 -15.81 8.39
CA PHE A 254 14.06 -16.91 8.32
C PHE A 254 13.49 -18.13 9.05
N GLN A 255 13.38 -19.26 8.35
CA GLN A 255 12.89 -20.51 8.90
C GLN A 255 14.01 -21.20 9.67
N LEU A 256 13.77 -21.48 10.95
CA LEU A 256 14.66 -22.26 11.79
C LEU A 256 14.39 -23.75 11.58
N LYS A 257 15.45 -24.56 11.67
CA LYS A 257 15.36 -26.02 11.71
C LYS A 257 14.70 -26.52 12.97
#